data_AF-A0A7S0DWX8-F1
#
_entry.id   AF-A0A7S0DWX8-F1
#
_cell.length_a   1.000
_cell.length_b   1.000
_cell.length_c   1.000
_cell.angle_alpha   90.00
_cell.angle_beta   90.00
_cell.angle_gamma   90.00
#
_symmetry.space_group_name_H-M   'P 1'
#
loop_
_entity.id
_entity.type
_entity.pdbx_description
1 polymer ?
#
loop_
_entity_poly.entity_id
_entity_poly.type
_entity_poly.pdbx_seq_one_letter_code
_entity_poly.pdbx_strand_id
1 'polypeptide(L)'
;MDCGSVSLCGIMTLETGKGPGKYQHPTPSVHGIWPETGAYGSSKCIAPSVSSAQPSELISCYDDLGFEQHEWGKHGVCAGVKDAKDFFTQVCALATAPLKVMAATVSGGGDVTRAASDLKAAGYAIFDTDPKNAQVELSACADASGTWHLAAVADFEATCGAGPAPGPAPAPAPGPAPTPAPAKQCMPEKHGPPCKTDGDCAHAAGCLRCAHSGFCSMEPRLAAVTAGVVEA
;
A
#
# COMPACT_ATOMS: atom_id res chain seq x y z
N MET A 1 -4.76 -10.95 17.77
CA MET A 1 -5.59 -9.73 17.83
C MET A 1 -6.65 -9.68 16.73
N ASP A 2 -7.85 -9.13 16.98
CA ASP A 2 -8.82 -8.81 15.91
C ASP A 2 -8.71 -7.32 15.53
N CYS A 3 -8.45 -7.03 14.25
CA CYS A 3 -8.30 -5.68 13.71
C CYS A 3 -9.64 -4.98 13.40
N GLY A 4 -10.76 -5.70 13.44
CA GLY A 4 -12.06 -5.16 13.03
C GLY A 4 -12.06 -4.73 11.55
N SER A 5 -12.39 -3.46 11.28
CA SER A 5 -12.48 -2.91 9.92
C SER A 5 -11.12 -2.48 9.33
N VAL A 6 -10.07 -2.39 10.15
CA VAL A 6 -8.74 -1.95 9.71
C VAL A 6 -7.97 -3.11 9.07
N SER A 7 -7.23 -2.82 8.00
CA SER A 7 -6.51 -3.86 7.24
C SER A 7 -5.21 -4.33 7.91
N LEU A 8 -4.59 -3.49 8.75
CA LEU A 8 -3.35 -3.79 9.46
C LEU A 8 -3.50 -3.46 10.94
N CYS A 9 -3.26 -4.45 11.79
CA CYS A 9 -3.09 -4.25 13.22
C CYS A 9 -2.05 -5.22 13.78
N GLY A 10 -1.55 -4.89 14.96
CA GLY A 10 -0.46 -5.64 15.54
C GLY A 10 -0.13 -5.21 16.95
N ILE A 11 0.98 -5.74 17.43
CA ILE A 11 1.48 -5.51 18.78
C ILE A 11 2.83 -4.82 18.68
N MET A 12 2.98 -3.69 19.36
CA MET A 12 4.29 -3.11 19.69
C MET A 12 4.78 -3.75 20.98
N THR A 13 5.86 -4.51 20.90
CA THR A 13 6.45 -5.23 22.03
C THR A 13 7.67 -4.47 22.55
N LEU A 14 7.63 -4.11 23.83
CA LEU A 14 8.70 -3.37 24.51
C LEU A 14 9.26 -4.19 25.66
N GLU A 15 10.57 -4.22 25.79
CA GLU A 15 11.27 -4.99 26.79
C GLU A 15 11.65 -4.11 27.97
N THR A 16 11.45 -4.59 29.19
CA THR A 16 11.90 -3.86 30.39
C THR A 16 13.40 -3.96 30.64
N GLY A 17 14.09 -4.90 29.99
CA GLY A 17 15.48 -5.28 30.27
C GLY A 17 15.68 -6.16 31.51
N LYS A 18 14.59 -6.52 32.20
CA LYS A 18 14.61 -7.41 33.38
C LYS A 18 14.33 -8.88 33.04
N GLY A 19 14.15 -9.20 31.77
CA GLY A 19 13.90 -10.57 31.32
C GLY A 19 15.17 -11.42 31.42
N PRO A 20 15.06 -12.75 31.26
CA PRO A 20 16.22 -13.64 31.26
C PRO A 20 16.97 -13.65 29.92
N GLY A 21 18.27 -13.98 29.95
CA GLY A 21 19.05 -14.25 28.74
C GLY A 21 19.12 -13.04 27.81
N LYS A 22 18.70 -13.22 26.55
CA LYS A 22 18.73 -12.14 25.54
C LYS A 22 17.79 -10.96 25.84
N TYR A 23 16.86 -11.12 26.79
CA TYR A 23 15.94 -10.07 27.25
C TYR A 23 16.49 -9.28 28.44
N GLN A 24 17.73 -9.57 28.86
CA GLN A 24 18.41 -8.88 29.94
C GLN A 24 19.31 -7.78 29.37
N HIS A 25 18.98 -6.53 29.65
CA HIS A 25 19.74 -5.37 29.18
C HIS A 25 19.52 -4.17 30.13
N PRO A 26 20.41 -3.16 30.14
CA PRO A 26 20.44 -2.16 31.20
C PRO A 26 19.29 -1.14 31.15
N THR A 27 18.60 -1.01 30.02
CA THR A 27 17.57 0.01 29.81
C THR A 27 16.44 -0.55 28.96
N PRO A 28 15.16 -0.20 29.22
CA PRO A 28 14.07 -0.61 28.37
C PRO A 28 14.34 -0.35 26.89
N SER A 29 13.96 -1.30 26.03
CA SER A 29 14.26 -1.27 24.61
C SER A 29 13.09 -1.79 23.77
N VAL A 30 13.17 -1.55 22.47
CA VAL A 30 12.23 -2.10 21.50
C VAL A 30 12.54 -3.57 21.26
N HIS A 31 11.52 -4.43 21.23
CA HIS A 31 11.62 -5.73 20.58
C HIS A 31 11.21 -5.59 19.11
N GLY A 32 9.98 -5.11 18.86
CA GLY A 32 9.49 -4.88 17.51
C GLY A 32 8.01 -4.55 17.45
N ILE A 33 7.51 -4.38 16.22
CA ILE A 33 6.08 -4.30 15.93
C ILE A 33 5.68 -5.48 15.06
N TRP A 34 4.67 -6.22 15.51
CA TRP A 34 4.31 -7.50 14.92
C TRP A 34 2.88 -7.45 14.40
N PRO A 35 2.69 -7.41 13.07
CA PRO A 35 1.37 -7.59 12.48
C PRO A 35 0.78 -8.93 12.92
N GLU A 36 -0.40 -8.90 13.52
CA GLU A 36 -1.08 -10.06 14.10
C GLU A 36 -1.81 -10.83 12.99
N THR A 37 -1.03 -11.54 12.17
CA THR A 37 -1.50 -12.25 10.97
C THR A 37 -1.82 -13.73 11.24
N GLY A 38 -2.68 -14.34 10.43
CA GLY A 38 -2.90 -15.78 10.42
C GLY A 38 -3.46 -16.31 11.75
N ALA A 39 -2.72 -17.23 12.39
CA ALA A 39 -3.15 -17.81 13.67
C ALA A 39 -3.11 -16.82 14.83
N TYR A 40 -2.40 -15.70 14.68
CA TYR A 40 -2.29 -14.68 15.72
C TYR A 40 -3.43 -13.66 15.65
N GLY A 41 -4.00 -13.40 14.48
CA GLY A 41 -5.07 -12.41 14.35
C GLY A 41 -5.62 -12.21 12.95
N SER A 42 -6.45 -11.17 12.81
CA SER A 42 -7.13 -10.82 11.55
C SER A 42 -6.38 -9.78 10.71
N SER A 43 -5.15 -9.40 11.09
CA SER A 43 -4.33 -8.48 10.28
C SER A 43 -4.00 -9.11 8.94
N LYS A 44 -4.09 -8.32 7.88
CA LYS A 44 -3.57 -8.72 6.57
C LYS A 44 -2.04 -8.68 6.61
N CYS A 45 -1.40 -9.56 5.85
CA CYS A 45 0.01 -9.36 5.48
C CYS A 45 0.03 -8.46 4.24
N ILE A 46 0.47 -7.22 4.39
CA ILE A 46 0.61 -6.28 3.27
C ILE A 46 2.10 -6.11 2.99
N ALA A 47 2.51 -6.50 1.79
CA ALA A 47 3.90 -6.43 1.37
C ALA A 47 4.39 -4.96 1.26
N PRO A 48 5.70 -4.71 1.40
CA PRO A 48 6.21 -3.36 1.33
C PRO A 48 6.04 -2.76 -0.07
N SER A 49 5.72 -1.47 -0.15
CA SER A 49 5.38 -0.83 -1.43
C SER A 49 6.60 -0.48 -2.29
N VAL A 50 7.80 -0.43 -1.71
CA VAL A 50 9.05 -0.05 -2.40
C VAL A 50 10.02 -1.22 -2.45
N SER A 51 10.34 -1.85 -1.31
CA SER A 51 11.33 -2.93 -1.27
C SER A 51 11.10 -3.89 -0.11
N SER A 52 11.26 -5.19 -0.38
CA SER A 52 11.30 -6.26 0.62
C SER A 52 12.71 -6.65 1.05
N ALA A 53 13.74 -5.97 0.54
CA ALA A 53 15.13 -6.31 0.83
C ALA A 53 15.46 -6.16 2.33
N GLN A 54 16.29 -7.06 2.84
CA GLN A 54 16.84 -6.99 4.19
C GLN A 54 17.69 -5.72 4.38
N PRO A 55 17.68 -5.08 5.56
CA PRO A 55 18.62 -4.01 5.86
C PRO A 55 20.06 -4.53 5.86
N SER A 56 20.98 -3.77 5.28
CA SER A 56 22.41 -4.11 5.19
C SER A 56 23.27 -3.37 6.22
N GLU A 57 22.70 -2.40 6.92
CA GLU A 57 23.32 -1.62 7.99
C GLU A 57 22.27 -1.37 9.07
N LEU A 58 22.70 -1.06 10.30
CA LEU A 58 21.79 -0.70 11.38
C LEU A 58 21.09 0.61 11.03
N ILE A 59 19.76 0.59 10.98
CA ILE A 59 18.99 1.74 10.52
C ILE A 59 18.51 2.61 11.69
N SER A 60 18.56 2.12 12.93
CA SER A 60 17.56 2.55 13.90
C SER A 60 17.96 2.45 15.38
N CYS A 61 16.96 2.39 16.26
CA CYS A 61 17.08 2.29 17.72
C CYS A 61 17.48 0.88 18.22
N TYR A 62 17.81 -0.02 17.29
CA TYR A 62 18.38 -1.34 17.55
C TYR A 62 19.92 -1.25 17.59
N ASP A 63 20.55 -2.18 18.30
CA ASP A 63 22.01 -2.28 18.44
C ASP A 63 22.61 -3.54 17.77
N ASP A 64 21.78 -4.42 17.22
CA ASP A 64 22.18 -5.66 16.54
C ASP A 64 21.52 -5.80 15.16
N LEU A 65 22.34 -5.86 14.10
CA LEU A 65 21.85 -5.96 12.72
C LEU A 65 21.15 -7.30 12.45
N GLY A 66 21.62 -8.40 13.05
CA GLY A 66 21.00 -9.71 12.86
C GLY A 66 19.58 -9.74 13.41
N PHE A 67 19.36 -9.06 14.53
CA PHE A 67 18.05 -8.89 15.15
C PHE A 67 17.17 -7.93 14.33
N GLU A 68 17.71 -6.82 13.83
CA GLU A 68 16.98 -5.94 12.92
C GLU A 68 16.53 -6.72 11.65
N GLN A 69 17.39 -7.57 11.08
CA GLN A 69 17.04 -8.45 9.97
C GLN A 69 15.99 -9.52 10.33
N HIS A 70 15.99 -10.00 11.58
CA HIS A 70 14.95 -10.91 12.09
C HIS A 70 13.60 -10.21 12.14
N GLU A 71 13.54 -9.02 12.76
CA GLU A 71 12.30 -8.25 12.91
C GLU A 71 11.74 -7.87 11.54
N TRP A 72 12.59 -7.44 10.60
CA TRP A 72 12.15 -7.16 9.24
C TRP A 72 11.63 -8.42 8.54
N GLY A 73 12.44 -9.46 8.45
CA GLY A 73 12.13 -10.64 7.65
C GLY A 73 10.93 -11.43 8.17
N LYS A 74 10.68 -11.40 9.48
CA LYS A 74 9.57 -12.13 10.10
C LYS A 74 8.31 -11.29 10.26
N HIS A 75 8.44 -9.99 10.50
CA HIS A 75 7.33 -9.12 10.87
C HIS A 75 7.16 -7.95 9.90
N GLY A 76 8.24 -7.20 9.64
CA GLY A 76 8.20 -5.99 8.82
C GLY A 76 7.77 -6.19 7.36
N VAL A 77 8.09 -7.33 6.75
CA VAL A 77 7.65 -7.67 5.37
C VAL A 77 6.13 -7.82 5.22
N CYS A 78 5.37 -7.86 6.31
CA CYS A 78 3.90 -7.89 6.31
C CYS A 78 3.27 -6.59 6.84
N ALA A 79 4.07 -5.57 7.15
CA ALA A 79 3.63 -4.40 7.90
C ALA A 79 3.04 -3.26 7.06
N GLY A 80 2.92 -3.42 5.73
CA GLY A 80 2.36 -2.41 4.82
C GLY A 80 3.13 -1.10 4.71
N VAL A 81 4.40 -1.10 5.13
CA VAL A 81 5.33 0.03 5.06
C VAL A 81 5.97 0.15 3.68
N LYS A 82 6.80 1.16 3.43
CA LYS A 82 7.51 1.31 2.15
C LYS A 82 8.65 0.30 1.98
N ASP A 83 9.52 0.23 2.99
CA ASP A 83 10.73 -0.59 3.02
C ASP A 83 11.21 -0.76 4.48
N ALA A 84 12.32 -1.48 4.67
CA ALA A 84 12.90 -1.71 6.00
C ALA A 84 13.21 -0.40 6.75
N LYS A 85 13.65 0.65 6.04
CA LYS A 85 13.99 1.92 6.68
C LYS A 85 12.76 2.64 7.21
N ASP A 86 11.69 2.67 6.42
CA ASP A 86 10.40 3.21 6.84
C ASP A 86 9.86 2.44 8.05
N PHE A 87 9.90 1.10 8.01
CA PHE A 87 9.50 0.25 9.12
C PHE A 87 10.22 0.60 10.43
N PHE A 88 11.55 0.56 10.45
CA PHE A 88 12.30 0.82 11.68
C PHE A 88 12.21 2.27 12.14
N THR A 89 12.10 3.23 11.22
CA THR A 89 11.85 4.63 11.58
C THR A 89 10.53 4.78 12.34
N GLN A 90 9.46 4.15 11.85
CA GLN A 90 8.15 4.18 12.52
C GLN A 90 8.17 3.44 13.86
N VAL A 91 8.79 2.26 13.91
CA VAL A 91 8.95 1.47 15.15
C VAL A 91 9.62 2.30 16.25
N CYS A 92 10.75 2.93 15.94
CA CYS A 92 11.47 3.74 16.92
C CYS A 92 10.69 5.00 17.34
N ALA A 93 10.00 5.65 16.40
CA ALA A 93 9.16 6.80 16.70
C ALA A 93 8.02 6.43 17.66
N LEU A 94 7.31 5.32 17.40
CA LEU A 94 6.22 4.84 18.26
C LEU A 94 6.70 4.44 19.65
N ALA A 95 7.88 3.82 19.75
CA ALA A 95 8.42 3.33 21.01
C ALA A 95 9.00 4.44 21.91
N THR A 96 9.41 5.58 21.34
CA THR A 96 10.15 6.62 22.07
C THR A 96 9.45 7.08 23.36
N ALA A 97 8.16 7.41 23.28
CA ALA A 97 7.41 7.91 24.44
C ALA A 97 7.05 6.81 25.45
N PRO A 98 6.56 5.62 25.05
CA PRO A 98 6.42 4.47 25.96
C PRO A 98 7.71 4.08 26.69
N LEU A 99 8.84 4.01 25.98
CA LEU A 99 10.12 3.64 26.59
C LEU A 99 10.58 4.64 27.65
N LYS A 100 10.27 5.93 27.48
CA LYS A 100 10.52 6.94 28.52
C LYS A 100 9.73 6.67 29.80
N VAL A 101 8.46 6.24 29.68
CA VAL A 101 7.65 5.83 30.84
C VAL A 101 8.27 4.60 31.50
N MET A 102 8.59 3.56 30.73
CA MET A 102 9.19 2.33 31.24
C MET A 102 10.55 2.58 31.90
N ALA A 103 11.37 3.47 31.36
CA ALA A 103 12.68 3.81 31.94
C ALA A 103 12.54 4.41 33.34
N ALA A 104 11.57 5.31 33.53
CA ALA A 104 11.26 5.85 34.86
C ALA A 104 10.82 4.73 35.82
N THR A 105 9.92 3.84 35.39
CA THR A 105 9.47 2.69 36.19
C THR A 105 10.61 1.76 36.58
N VAL A 106 11.43 1.36 35.62
CA VAL A 106 12.54 0.41 35.82
C VAL A 106 13.60 0.99 36.73
N SER A 107 13.95 2.27 36.58
CA SER A 107 14.89 2.98 37.45
C SER A 107 14.41 3.07 38.90
N GLY A 108 13.10 3.11 39.12
CA GLY A 108 12.47 3.01 40.44
C GLY A 108 12.32 1.59 40.99
N GLY A 109 12.89 0.59 40.31
CA GLY A 109 12.82 -0.82 40.70
C GLY A 109 11.58 -1.58 40.23
N GLY A 110 10.66 -0.94 39.49
CA GLY A 110 9.41 -1.57 39.02
C GLY A 110 9.63 -2.71 38.02
N ASP A 111 8.78 -3.73 38.07
CA ASP A 111 8.79 -4.87 37.16
C ASP A 111 7.88 -4.64 35.93
N VAL A 112 7.68 -5.68 35.11
CA VAL A 112 6.81 -5.61 33.92
C VAL A 112 5.36 -5.28 34.25
N THR A 113 4.84 -5.78 35.38
CA THR A 113 3.48 -5.48 35.85
C THR A 113 3.36 -3.99 36.17
N ARG A 114 4.35 -3.44 36.86
CA ARG A 114 4.38 -2.01 37.17
C ARG A 114 4.57 -1.17 35.91
N ALA A 115 5.43 -1.59 34.98
CA ALA A 115 5.64 -0.89 33.72
C ALA A 115 4.35 -0.82 32.89
N ALA A 116 3.61 -1.92 32.77
CA ALA A 116 2.30 -1.94 32.11
C ALA A 116 1.28 -1.03 32.81
N SER A 117 1.26 -1.02 34.15
CA SER A 117 0.39 -0.12 34.91
C SER A 117 0.71 1.36 34.68
N ASP A 118 2.00 1.72 34.70
CA ASP A 118 2.45 3.10 34.49
C ASP A 118 2.20 3.55 33.03
N LEU A 119 2.39 2.67 32.06
CA LEU A 119 2.02 2.93 30.65
C LEU A 119 0.51 3.13 30.48
N LYS A 120 -0.31 2.29 31.10
CA LYS A 120 -1.77 2.46 31.10
C LYS A 120 -2.19 3.78 31.72
N ALA A 121 -1.57 4.18 32.84
CA ALA A 121 -1.79 5.48 33.48
C ALA A 121 -1.35 6.65 32.59
N ALA A 122 -0.36 6.45 31.72
CA ALA A 122 0.08 7.41 30.72
C ALA A 122 -0.81 7.43 29.44
N GLY A 123 -1.89 6.64 29.40
CA GLY A 123 -2.85 6.62 28.31
C GLY A 123 -2.57 5.61 27.19
N TYR A 124 -1.59 4.72 27.37
CA TYR A 124 -1.30 3.68 26.37
C TYR A 124 -2.26 2.50 26.51
N ALA A 125 -2.70 1.98 25.37
CA ALA A 125 -3.50 0.77 25.31
C ALA A 125 -2.62 -0.48 25.41
N ILE A 126 -2.62 -1.08 26.61
CA ILE A 126 -1.95 -2.37 26.84
C ILE A 126 -2.82 -3.48 26.28
N PHE A 127 -2.27 -4.26 25.36
CA PHE A 127 -2.90 -5.46 24.83
C PHE A 127 -2.65 -6.64 25.76
N ASP A 128 -1.39 -6.88 26.12
CA ASP A 128 -0.99 -7.95 27.05
C ASP A 128 0.37 -7.63 27.73
N THR A 129 0.86 -8.58 28.51
CA THR A 129 2.22 -8.61 29.04
C THR A 129 2.80 -10.01 28.86
N ASP A 130 4.11 -10.11 28.64
CA ASP A 130 4.86 -11.36 28.73
C ASP A 130 5.75 -11.33 29.99
N PRO A 131 5.28 -11.84 31.14
CA PRO A 131 6.10 -11.88 32.36
C PRO A 131 7.33 -12.77 32.25
N LYS A 132 7.34 -13.75 31.33
CA LYS A 132 8.47 -14.68 31.18
C LYS A 132 9.68 -13.98 30.57
N ASN A 133 9.44 -13.11 29.58
CA ASN A 133 10.49 -12.32 28.94
C ASN A 133 10.53 -10.85 29.45
N ALA A 134 9.66 -10.51 30.40
CA ALA A 134 9.50 -9.18 30.99
C ALA A 134 9.20 -8.09 29.93
N GLN A 135 8.20 -8.35 29.10
CA GLN A 135 7.79 -7.47 28.00
C GLN A 135 6.37 -6.93 28.20
N VAL A 136 6.13 -5.72 27.70
CA VAL A 136 4.81 -5.09 27.63
C VAL A 136 4.39 -5.02 26.18
N GLU A 137 3.15 -5.39 25.90
CA GLU A 137 2.60 -5.47 24.54
C GLU A 137 1.51 -4.41 24.38
N LEU A 138 1.74 -3.43 23.50
CA LEU A 138 0.81 -2.33 23.22
C LEU A 138 0.06 -2.62 21.92
N SER A 139 -1.25 -2.41 21.89
CA SER A 139 -2.02 -2.53 20.65
C SER A 139 -1.68 -1.39 19.67
N ALA A 140 -1.55 -1.74 18.40
CA ALA A 140 -1.23 -0.82 17.33
C ALA A 140 -2.03 -1.13 16.05
N CYS A 141 -2.28 -0.12 15.24
CA CYS A 141 -2.87 -0.26 13.91
C CYS A 141 -2.11 0.57 12.89
N ALA A 142 -2.23 0.24 11.60
CA ALA A 142 -1.70 1.07 10.52
C ALA A 142 -2.83 1.61 9.65
N ASP A 143 -2.71 2.89 9.30
CA ASP A 143 -3.63 3.52 8.35
C ASP A 143 -3.35 3.09 6.89
N ALA A 144 -4.18 3.56 5.97
CA ALA A 144 -4.07 3.21 4.54
C ALA A 144 -2.75 3.67 3.88
N SER A 145 -1.99 4.59 4.51
CA SER A 145 -0.68 5.03 4.03
C SER A 145 0.47 4.13 4.50
N GLY A 146 0.19 3.16 5.36
CA GLY A 146 1.21 2.33 6.02
C GLY A 146 1.85 3.01 7.23
N THR A 147 1.22 4.07 7.77
CA THR A 147 1.69 4.72 8.99
C THR A 147 1.09 4.02 10.20
N TRP A 148 1.94 3.55 11.11
CA TRP A 148 1.56 2.85 12.33
C TRP A 148 1.27 3.82 13.48
N HIS A 149 0.27 3.47 14.29
CA HIS A 149 -0.24 4.24 15.42
C HIS A 149 -0.47 3.32 16.63
N LEU A 150 -0.18 3.79 17.84
CA LEU A 150 -0.61 3.13 19.07
C LEU A 150 -2.06 3.54 19.37
N ALA A 151 -2.95 2.56 19.54
CA ALA A 151 -4.36 2.80 19.84
C ALA A 151 -4.97 1.58 20.52
N ALA A 152 -6.08 1.75 21.25
CA ALA A 152 -6.85 0.60 21.70
C ALA A 152 -7.54 -0.08 20.50
N VAL A 153 -7.75 -1.39 20.58
CA VAL A 153 -8.43 -2.16 19.53
C VAL A 153 -9.80 -1.54 19.19
N ALA A 154 -10.54 -1.05 20.19
CA ALA A 154 -11.83 -0.40 20.00
C ALA A 154 -11.76 0.91 19.19
N ASP A 155 -10.58 1.56 19.17
CA ASP A 155 -10.36 2.85 18.51
C ASP A 155 -9.63 2.70 17.16
N PHE A 156 -9.35 1.47 16.72
CA PHE A 156 -8.65 1.22 15.45
C PHE A 156 -9.35 1.84 14.26
N GLU A 157 -10.68 1.73 14.14
CA GLU A 157 -11.40 2.33 13.01
C GLU A 157 -11.28 3.87 13.01
N ALA A 158 -11.41 4.50 14.19
CA ALA A 158 -11.28 5.95 14.30
C ALA A 158 -9.84 6.43 14.04
N THR A 159 -8.85 5.64 14.42
CA THR A 159 -7.42 6.00 14.33
C THR A 159 -6.83 5.70 12.95
N CYS A 160 -7.14 4.51 12.41
CA CYS A 160 -6.51 3.94 11.23
C CYS A 160 -7.50 3.60 10.10
N GLY A 161 -8.81 3.58 10.38
CA GLY A 161 -9.85 3.31 9.38
C GLY A 161 -10.14 4.50 8.47
N ALA A 162 -9.79 5.72 8.91
CA ALA A 162 -9.76 6.88 8.04
C ALA A 162 -8.54 6.78 7.10
N GLY A 163 -8.70 6.09 5.97
CA GLY A 163 -7.88 6.41 4.80
C GLY A 163 -8.02 7.90 4.48
N PRO A 164 -7.11 8.50 3.69
CA PRO A 164 -7.33 9.86 3.21
C PRO A 164 -8.77 9.93 2.68
N ALA A 165 -9.55 10.91 3.15
CA ALA A 165 -10.87 11.19 2.60
C ALA A 165 -10.74 11.06 1.08
N PRO A 166 -11.67 10.36 0.37
CA PRO A 166 -11.57 10.24 -1.07
C PRO A 166 -11.26 11.64 -1.59
N GLY A 167 -10.05 11.79 -2.15
CA GLY A 167 -9.59 13.11 -2.57
C GLY A 167 -10.69 13.71 -3.43
N PRO A 168 -10.93 15.03 -3.37
CA PRO A 168 -11.91 15.65 -4.25
C PRO A 168 -11.70 15.05 -5.64
N ALA A 169 -12.78 14.47 -6.19
CA ALA A 169 -12.74 13.78 -7.47
C ALA A 169 -11.90 14.64 -8.43
N PRO A 170 -10.92 14.07 -9.16
CA PRO A 170 -10.03 14.86 -10.00
C PRO A 170 -10.87 15.85 -10.78
N ALA A 171 -10.55 17.15 -10.67
CA ALA A 171 -11.07 18.10 -11.64
C ALA A 171 -10.80 17.48 -13.02
N PRO A 172 -11.78 17.44 -13.93
CA PRO A 172 -11.61 16.79 -15.22
C PRO A 172 -10.29 17.28 -15.81
N ALA A 173 -9.40 16.34 -16.15
CA ALA A 173 -8.10 16.69 -16.70
C ALA A 173 -8.30 17.67 -17.86
N PRO A 174 -7.47 18.72 -17.99
CA PRO A 174 -7.37 19.44 -19.25
C PRO A 174 -7.15 18.40 -20.34
N GLY A 175 -8.03 18.40 -21.34
CA GLY A 175 -8.04 17.37 -22.38
C GLY A 175 -6.64 17.21 -23.00
N PRO A 176 -6.28 15.99 -23.43
CA PRO A 176 -5.00 15.76 -24.09
C PRO A 176 -4.84 16.74 -25.26
N ALA A 177 -3.65 17.33 -25.38
CA ALA A 177 -3.26 18.04 -26.58
C ALA A 177 -3.51 17.10 -27.79
N PRO A 178 -4.12 17.60 -28.88
CA PRO A 178 -4.56 16.75 -29.97
C PRO A 178 -3.37 16.00 -30.56
N THR A 179 -3.47 14.68 -30.52
CA THR A 179 -2.66 13.78 -31.34
C THR A 179 -2.87 14.19 -32.80
N PRO A 180 -1.82 14.26 -33.64
CA PRO A 180 -2.01 14.54 -35.06
C PRO A 180 -3.00 13.55 -35.64
N ALA A 181 -4.13 14.06 -36.14
CA ALA A 181 -5.17 13.21 -36.72
C ALA A 181 -4.55 12.38 -37.86
N PRO A 182 -4.88 11.09 -37.98
CA PRO A 182 -4.46 10.29 -39.12
C PRO A 182 -4.94 10.95 -40.41
N ALA A 183 -4.09 10.87 -41.44
CA ALA A 183 -4.26 11.60 -42.69
C ALA A 183 -5.67 11.39 -43.27
N LYS A 184 -6.40 12.50 -43.48
CA LYS A 184 -7.75 12.54 -44.07
C LYS A 184 -7.75 12.32 -45.59
N GLN A 185 -6.86 11.47 -46.11
CA GLN A 185 -6.71 11.27 -47.55
C GLN A 185 -6.58 9.79 -47.89
N CYS A 186 -7.16 9.41 -49.02
CA CYS A 186 -6.89 8.11 -49.63
C CYS A 186 -5.63 8.21 -50.50
N MET A 187 -4.76 7.20 -50.42
CA MET A 187 -3.56 7.08 -51.25
C MET A 187 -3.62 5.75 -52.01
N PRO A 188 -3.00 5.65 -53.21
CA PRO A 188 -2.87 4.37 -53.91
C PRO A 188 -2.25 3.30 -53.01
N GLU A 189 -2.79 2.08 -53.05
CA GLU A 189 -2.33 0.91 -52.29
C GLU A 189 -2.34 1.07 -50.75
N LYS A 190 -3.05 2.06 -50.20
CA LYS A 190 -3.22 2.24 -48.74
C LYS A 190 -4.69 2.35 -48.36
N HIS A 191 -5.05 1.80 -47.19
CA HIS A 191 -6.37 2.00 -46.61
C HIS A 191 -6.57 3.49 -46.27
N GLY A 192 -7.69 4.05 -46.73
CA GLY A 192 -8.13 5.39 -46.35
C GLY A 192 -8.69 5.44 -44.92
N PRO A 193 -9.27 6.59 -44.52
CA PRO A 193 -9.96 6.72 -43.22
C PRO A 193 -11.07 5.68 -43.03
N PRO A 194 -11.39 5.27 -41.79
CA PRO A 194 -12.48 4.35 -41.52
C PRO A 194 -13.84 4.93 -41.92
N CYS A 195 -14.73 4.09 -42.43
CA CYS A 195 -16.06 4.48 -42.90
C CYS A 195 -17.11 3.39 -42.65
N LYS A 196 -18.38 3.79 -42.60
CA LYS A 196 -19.56 2.92 -42.60
C LYS A 196 -20.41 3.11 -43.84
N THR A 197 -20.40 4.31 -44.42
CA THR A 197 -21.16 4.69 -45.61
C THR A 197 -20.29 5.52 -46.55
N ASP A 198 -20.71 5.63 -47.81
CA ASP A 198 -19.98 6.44 -48.81
C ASP A 198 -19.92 7.93 -48.40
N GLY A 199 -20.91 8.42 -47.65
CA GLY A 199 -20.94 9.79 -47.12
C GLY A 199 -19.80 10.11 -46.15
N ASP A 200 -19.31 9.11 -45.43
CA ASP A 200 -18.20 9.28 -44.47
C ASP A 200 -16.88 9.65 -45.17
N CYS A 201 -16.77 9.35 -46.47
CA CYS A 201 -15.59 9.60 -47.28
C CYS A 201 -15.64 10.95 -48.03
N ALA A 202 -16.78 11.65 -48.03
CA ALA A 202 -16.98 12.88 -48.82
C ALA A 202 -16.06 14.04 -48.41
N HIS A 203 -15.55 14.02 -47.18
CA HIS A 203 -14.66 15.04 -46.63
C HIS A 203 -13.17 14.63 -46.65
N ALA A 204 -12.85 13.46 -47.21
CA ALA A 204 -11.49 12.94 -47.29
C ALA A 204 -10.94 13.09 -48.72
N ALA A 205 -9.83 13.81 -48.85
CA ALA A 205 -9.25 14.12 -50.16
C ALA A 205 -8.85 12.83 -50.90
N GLY A 206 -9.27 12.70 -52.16
CA GLY A 206 -8.97 11.52 -53.00
C GLY A 206 -9.80 10.27 -52.70
N CYS A 207 -10.68 10.29 -51.70
CA CYS A 207 -11.57 9.17 -51.41
C CYS A 207 -12.88 9.29 -52.21
N LEU A 208 -13.34 8.19 -52.81
CA LEU A 208 -14.58 8.17 -53.61
C LEU A 208 -15.76 7.54 -52.87
N ARG A 209 -15.50 6.51 -52.05
CA ARG A 209 -16.55 5.69 -51.40
C ARG A 209 -15.98 4.85 -50.25
N CYS A 210 -16.88 4.22 -49.49
CA CYS A 210 -16.51 3.22 -48.51
C CYS A 210 -16.34 1.85 -49.19
N ALA A 211 -15.19 1.20 -49.01
CA ALA A 211 -14.84 -0.02 -49.74
C ALA A 211 -15.50 -1.31 -49.19
N HIS A 212 -16.55 -1.20 -48.36
CA HIS A 212 -17.16 -2.30 -47.58
C HIS A 212 -16.21 -3.05 -46.63
N SER A 213 -14.90 -2.81 -46.71
CA SER A 213 -13.87 -3.28 -45.77
C SER A 213 -13.81 -2.47 -44.47
N GLY A 214 -14.67 -1.46 -44.33
CA GLY A 214 -14.63 -0.50 -43.22
C GLY A 214 -13.69 0.68 -43.43
N PHE A 215 -13.11 0.85 -44.64
CA PHE A 215 -12.19 1.95 -44.96
C PHE A 215 -12.53 2.61 -46.32
N CYS A 216 -12.29 3.92 -46.43
CA CYS A 216 -12.46 4.69 -47.65
C CYS A 216 -11.44 4.26 -48.72
N SER A 217 -11.84 4.31 -49.99
CA SER A 217 -11.01 3.91 -51.13
C SER A 217 -11.11 4.92 -52.29
N MET A 218 -10.06 4.96 -53.12
CA MET A 218 -9.99 5.73 -54.36
C MET A 218 -10.64 5.02 -55.56
N GLU A 219 -11.06 3.77 -55.41
CA GLU A 219 -11.61 3.02 -56.53
C GLU A 219 -13.08 3.42 -56.79
N PRO A 220 -13.53 3.52 -58.04
CA PRO A 220 -14.95 3.64 -58.34
C PRO A 220 -15.66 2.29 -58.11
N ARG A 221 -16.99 2.31 -57.93
CA ARG A 221 -17.77 1.06 -58.06
C ARG A 221 -17.68 0.63 -59.53
N LEU A 222 -17.24 -0.60 -59.78
CA LEU A 222 -17.43 -1.21 -61.08
C LEU A 222 -18.93 -1.16 -61.38
N ALA A 223 -19.30 -0.45 -62.45
CA ALA A 223 -20.68 -0.41 -62.89
C ALA A 223 -21.14 -1.86 -63.16
N ALA A 224 -22.25 -2.26 -62.56
CA ALA A 224 -22.86 -3.54 -62.88
C ALA A 224 -23.15 -3.56 -64.39
N VAL A 225 -22.43 -4.39 -65.13
CA VAL A 225 -22.77 -4.70 -66.51
C VAL A 225 -24.10 -5.45 -66.47
N THR A 226 -25.20 -4.74 -66.69
CA THR A 226 -26.52 -5.34 -66.88
C THR A 226 -26.48 -6.14 -68.18
N ALA A 227 -26.35 -7.46 -68.06
CA ALA A 227 -26.61 -8.38 -69.15
C ALA A 227 -28.10 -8.29 -69.53
N GLY A 228 -28.37 -7.63 -70.65
CA GLY A 228 -29.70 -7.58 -71.24
C GLY A 228 -30.10 -8.95 -71.78
N VAL A 229 -31.15 -9.53 -71.20
CA VAL A 229 -31.95 -10.58 -71.84
C VAL A 229 -32.88 -9.87 -72.82
N VAL A 230 -32.73 -10.17 -74.11
CA VAL A 230 -33.70 -9.81 -75.17
C VAL A 230 -34.54 -11.05 -75.43
N GLU A 231 -35.83 -10.99 -75.10
CA GLU A 231 -36.85 -11.89 -75.63
C GLU A 231 -37.39 -11.33 -76.96
N ALA A 232 -37.44 -12.18 -77.98
CA ALA A 232 -38.52 -12.32 -78.95
C ALA A 232 -38.38 -13.67 -79.67
#